data_AF-A0A1S2L5F8-F1
#
_entry.id   AF-A0A1S2L5F8-F1
#
_cell.length_a   1.000
_cell.length_b   1.000
_cell.length_c   1.000
_cell.angle_alpha   90.00
_cell.angle_beta   90.00
_cell.angle_gamma   90.00
#
_symmetry.space_group_name_H-M   'P 1'
#
loop_
_entity.id
_entity.type
_entity.pdbx_description
1 polymer ?
#
loop_
_entity_poly.entity_id
_entity_poly.type
_entity_poly.pdbx_seq_one_letter_code
_entity_poly.pdbx_strand_id
1 'polypeptide(L)'
;MKQELGSKEEELLERKAYLDQELARLTKELQNLEESERGLDRFDEGHHFLAPDIVAEDLHSASLLDFSYNRKSFVKRMTDELTSEKQIVEIEKKEVERAKRKFRDFCSNHISDIKLQQMAAIGVEVKQTYQDINEFKKNMIIRIEKISNYANEHIRKSDEDLQLYINQIHTHLLTVVDGLKQIPKKTRVKVEDDWKQIFSFAIPEWQEEVGKMRIRDYIEWILGQLESDRFKTNEGSTDDGKVRKEIEMWLQSKQLLQIVLSNEVMKVNCRKVTNDNKVSTRSYSWEQSNVWSGGEKWSKNMTLFLGILNYVAEKKQHLEVNMKRHRAVILDNPFGKASSEHVLSPVFFVAEQLGFQIIALTAHAEGKFLQDYFPVIYSCRLRASIDANKKVMTKEKWLHHAYFQDHEPKTIERLGESEQLALFE
;
A
#
# COMPACT_ATOMS: atom_id res chain seq x y z
N MET A 1 3.71 -128.42 -31.19
CA MET A 1 3.35 -127.72 -32.44
C MET A 1 1.93 -127.17 -32.50
N LYS A 2 0.82 -127.94 -32.60
CA LYS A 2 -0.53 -127.33 -32.72
C LYS A 2 -1.06 -126.62 -31.45
N GLN A 3 -0.70 -127.08 -30.24
CA GLN A 3 -1.10 -126.44 -28.98
C GLN A 3 -0.26 -125.20 -28.63
N GLU A 4 1.04 -125.18 -28.98
CA GLU A 4 1.91 -124.00 -28.77
C GLU A 4 1.59 -122.84 -29.72
N LEU A 5 1.06 -123.13 -30.91
CA LEU A 5 0.64 -122.10 -31.86
C LEU A 5 -0.65 -121.40 -31.41
N GLY A 6 -1.64 -122.13 -30.86
CA GLY A 6 -2.89 -121.54 -30.36
C GLY A 6 -2.71 -120.66 -29.12
N SER A 7 -1.88 -121.08 -28.15
CA SER A 7 -1.56 -120.27 -26.96
C SER A 7 -0.82 -118.97 -27.32
N LYS A 8 0.04 -119.00 -28.34
CA LYS A 8 0.78 -117.83 -28.80
C LYS A 8 -0.10 -116.86 -29.60
N GLU A 9 -1.13 -117.38 -30.26
CA GLU A 9 -2.14 -116.60 -30.98
C GLU A 9 -3.08 -115.86 -30.01
N GLU A 10 -3.46 -116.50 -28.90
CA GLU A 10 -4.19 -115.86 -27.78
C GLU A 10 -3.35 -114.76 -27.10
N GLU A 11 -2.08 -115.04 -26.78
CA GLU A 11 -1.17 -114.06 -26.15
C GLU A 11 -0.91 -112.85 -27.07
N LEU A 12 -0.81 -113.07 -28.39
CA LEU A 12 -0.70 -112.00 -29.38
C LEU A 12 -1.99 -111.18 -29.51
N LEU A 13 -3.16 -111.80 -29.40
CA LEU A 13 -4.45 -111.11 -29.42
C LEU A 13 -4.65 -110.26 -28.17
N GLU A 14 -4.31 -110.77 -26.98
CA GLU A 14 -4.32 -110.00 -25.73
C GLU A 14 -3.31 -108.84 -25.78
N ARG A 15 -2.11 -109.09 -26.30
CA ARG A 15 -1.09 -108.04 -26.46
C ARG A 15 -1.54 -106.97 -27.44
N LYS A 16 -2.19 -107.35 -28.54
CA LYS A 16 -2.76 -106.41 -29.51
C LYS A 16 -3.90 -105.61 -28.90
N ALA A 17 -4.81 -106.23 -28.15
CA ALA A 17 -5.89 -105.53 -27.45
C ALA A 17 -5.36 -104.53 -26.41
N TYR A 18 -4.33 -104.91 -25.63
CA TYR A 18 -3.65 -104.01 -24.70
C TYR A 18 -2.96 -102.83 -25.43
N LEU A 19 -2.25 -103.12 -26.52
CA LEU A 19 -1.59 -102.09 -27.32
C LEU A 19 -2.60 -101.14 -27.98
N ASP A 20 -3.71 -101.66 -28.52
CA ASP A 20 -4.77 -100.85 -29.12
C ASP A 20 -5.47 -99.97 -28.05
N GLN A 21 -5.65 -100.49 -26.83
CA GLN A 21 -6.20 -99.74 -25.70
C GLN A 21 -5.23 -98.63 -25.22
N GLU A 22 -3.94 -98.93 -25.10
CA GLU A 22 -2.91 -97.92 -24.78
C GLU A 22 -2.78 -96.87 -25.89
N LEU A 23 -2.85 -97.26 -27.16
CA LEU A 23 -2.79 -96.35 -28.30
C LEU A 23 -4.01 -95.42 -28.31
N ALA A 24 -5.20 -95.93 -28.01
CA ALA A 24 -6.40 -95.11 -27.83
C ALA A 24 -6.29 -94.15 -26.63
N ARG A 25 -5.69 -94.59 -25.52
CA ARG A 25 -5.44 -93.74 -24.34
C ARG A 25 -4.45 -92.62 -24.64
N LEU A 26 -3.30 -92.95 -25.21
CA LEU A 26 -2.25 -91.99 -25.58
C LEU A 26 -2.73 -91.00 -26.64
N THR A 27 -3.53 -91.45 -27.61
CA THR A 27 -4.12 -90.56 -28.62
C THR A 27 -5.08 -89.56 -27.98
N LYS A 28 -5.88 -89.99 -26.99
CA LYS A 28 -6.76 -89.10 -26.22
C LYS A 28 -5.97 -88.12 -25.33
N GLU A 29 -4.87 -88.56 -24.71
CA GLU A 29 -3.98 -87.70 -23.94
C GLU A 29 -3.30 -86.64 -24.84
N LEU A 30 -2.80 -87.04 -26.01
CA LEU A 30 -2.20 -86.15 -27.01
C LEU A 30 -3.21 -85.11 -27.49
N GLN A 31 -4.43 -85.53 -27.82
CA GLN A 31 -5.49 -84.63 -28.25
C GLN A 31 -5.87 -83.61 -27.15
N ASN A 32 -5.90 -84.03 -25.88
CA ASN A 32 -6.12 -83.12 -24.76
C ASN A 32 -4.97 -82.12 -24.55
N LEU A 33 -3.72 -82.53 -24.80
CA LEU A 33 -2.55 -81.65 -24.75
C LEU A 33 -2.61 -80.62 -25.87
N GLU A 34 -2.82 -81.06 -27.12
CA GLU A 34 -2.93 -80.17 -28.28
C GLU A 34 -4.08 -79.15 -28.12
N GLU A 35 -5.24 -79.57 -27.59
CA GLU A 35 -6.35 -78.64 -27.31
C GLU A 35 -6.02 -77.62 -26.22
N SER A 36 -5.25 -78.02 -25.21
CA SER A 36 -4.84 -77.14 -24.09
C SER A 36 -3.77 -76.15 -24.53
N GLU A 37 -2.80 -76.60 -25.34
CA GLU A 37 -1.75 -75.77 -25.95
C GLU A 37 -2.36 -74.72 -26.87
N ARG A 38 -3.23 -75.12 -27.83
CA ARG A 38 -3.95 -74.15 -28.68
C ARG A 38 -4.81 -73.17 -27.90
N GLY A 39 -5.31 -73.58 -26.73
CA GLY A 39 -6.05 -72.71 -25.82
C GLY A 39 -5.17 -71.62 -25.21
N LEU A 40 -3.95 -71.98 -24.83
CA LEU A 40 -2.95 -71.05 -24.28
C LEU A 40 -2.36 -70.12 -25.35
N ASP A 41 -2.04 -70.63 -26.53
CA ASP A 41 -1.46 -69.82 -27.63
C ASP A 41 -2.37 -68.64 -28.00
N ARG A 42 -3.67 -68.89 -28.14
CA ARG A 42 -4.67 -67.83 -28.40
C ARG A 42 -4.78 -66.81 -27.27
N PHE A 43 -4.48 -67.23 -26.05
CA PHE A 43 -4.54 -66.38 -24.86
C PHE A 43 -3.30 -65.52 -24.71
N ASP A 44 -2.14 -66.02 -25.16
CA ASP A 44 -0.89 -65.25 -25.19
C ASP A 44 -0.98 -64.06 -26.15
N GLU A 45 -1.63 -64.24 -27.30
CA GLU A 45 -1.91 -63.13 -28.23
C GLU A 45 -2.69 -61.98 -27.56
N GLY A 46 -3.53 -62.28 -26.57
CA GLY A 46 -4.37 -61.29 -25.87
C GLY A 46 -3.81 -60.79 -24.54
N HIS A 47 -2.96 -61.55 -23.87
CA HIS A 47 -2.49 -61.29 -22.50
C HIS A 47 -0.97 -61.20 -22.37
N HIS A 48 -0.22 -61.54 -23.43
CA HIS A 48 1.24 -61.45 -23.53
C HIS A 48 1.97 -62.04 -22.34
N PHE A 49 1.54 -63.20 -21.84
CA PHE A 49 2.17 -63.83 -20.69
C PHE A 49 3.54 -64.47 -21.02
N LEU A 50 3.88 -64.56 -22.31
CA LEU A 50 5.22 -64.89 -22.81
C LEU A 50 6.12 -63.66 -23.04
N ALA A 51 5.71 -62.46 -22.60
CA ALA A 51 6.54 -61.27 -22.73
C ALA A 51 7.90 -61.45 -22.02
N PRO A 52 9.00 -60.86 -22.54
CA PRO A 52 10.36 -61.04 -22.00
C PRO A 52 10.51 -60.62 -20.52
N ASP A 53 9.62 -59.74 -20.07
CA ASP A 53 9.63 -59.14 -18.74
C ASP A 53 8.88 -59.99 -17.69
N ILE A 54 8.24 -61.08 -18.12
CA ILE A 54 7.49 -61.99 -17.25
C ILE A 54 8.37 -63.19 -16.90
N VAL A 55 8.59 -63.38 -15.61
CA VAL A 55 9.39 -64.50 -15.09
C VAL A 55 8.49 -65.72 -14.97
N ALA A 56 8.84 -66.79 -15.68
CA ALA A 56 8.16 -68.07 -15.55
C ALA A 56 8.38 -68.66 -14.16
N GLU A 57 7.31 -69.15 -13.54
CA GLU A 57 7.34 -69.78 -12.22
C GLU A 57 6.94 -71.26 -12.36
N ASP A 58 7.61 -72.13 -11.59
CA ASP A 58 7.30 -73.56 -11.58
C ASP A 58 5.93 -73.83 -10.93
N LEU A 59 5.15 -74.71 -11.56
CA LEU A 59 3.88 -75.15 -11.00
C LEU A 59 4.10 -75.89 -9.67
N HIS A 60 3.37 -75.50 -8.63
CA HIS A 60 3.40 -76.20 -7.35
C HIS A 60 2.82 -77.63 -7.46
N SER A 61 3.21 -78.52 -6.56
CA SER A 61 2.87 -79.96 -6.62
C SER A 61 1.37 -80.25 -6.76
N ALA A 62 0.50 -79.47 -6.12
CA ALA A 62 -0.95 -79.58 -6.25
C ALA A 62 -1.46 -79.17 -7.65
N SER A 63 -0.89 -78.11 -8.22
CA SER A 63 -1.24 -77.60 -9.56
C SER A 63 -0.74 -78.54 -10.66
N LEU A 64 0.41 -79.19 -10.46
CA LEU A 64 0.94 -80.24 -11.35
C LEU A 64 0.02 -81.46 -11.43
N LEU A 65 -0.52 -81.91 -10.30
CA LEU A 65 -1.49 -83.00 -10.24
C LEU A 65 -2.80 -82.62 -10.94
N ASP A 66 -3.36 -81.45 -10.63
CA ASP A 66 -4.62 -80.98 -11.24
C ASP A 66 -4.48 -80.78 -12.76
N PHE A 67 -3.35 -80.22 -13.22
CA PHE A 67 -3.03 -80.16 -14.64
C PHE A 67 -2.95 -81.57 -15.24
N SER A 68 -2.23 -82.50 -14.61
CA SER A 68 -2.04 -83.87 -15.14
C SER A 68 -3.34 -84.66 -15.33
N TYR A 69 -4.32 -84.48 -14.44
CA TYR A 69 -5.60 -85.18 -14.52
C TYR A 69 -6.65 -84.42 -15.36
N ASN A 70 -6.69 -83.08 -15.31
CA ASN A 70 -7.76 -82.28 -15.91
C ASN A 70 -7.25 -81.04 -16.70
N ARG A 71 -6.19 -81.20 -17.51
CA ARG A 71 -5.51 -80.18 -18.35
C ARG A 71 -6.43 -79.09 -18.91
N LYS A 72 -7.47 -79.49 -19.64
CA LYS A 72 -8.39 -78.57 -20.32
C LYS A 72 -9.15 -77.65 -19.36
N SER A 73 -9.60 -78.19 -18.23
CA SER A 73 -10.32 -77.41 -17.21
C SER A 73 -9.38 -76.51 -16.41
N PHE A 74 -8.15 -76.98 -16.16
CA PHE A 74 -7.10 -76.20 -15.49
C PHE A 74 -6.73 -74.96 -16.32
N VAL A 75 -6.41 -75.15 -17.61
CA VAL A 75 -6.10 -74.05 -18.53
C VAL A 75 -7.26 -73.07 -18.61
N LYS A 76 -8.50 -73.58 -18.79
CA LYS A 76 -9.68 -72.74 -18.85
C LYS A 76 -9.86 -71.87 -17.60
N ARG A 77 -9.70 -72.44 -16.40
CA ARG A 77 -9.81 -71.69 -15.13
C ARG A 77 -8.74 -70.59 -15.03
N MET A 78 -7.49 -70.90 -15.36
CA MET A 78 -6.40 -69.92 -15.36
C MET A 78 -6.66 -68.78 -16.37
N THR A 79 -7.15 -69.11 -17.56
CA THR A 79 -7.48 -68.09 -18.57
C THR A 79 -8.68 -67.22 -18.16
N ASP A 80 -9.69 -67.83 -17.52
CA ASP A 80 -10.85 -67.10 -17.00
C ASP A 80 -10.44 -66.14 -15.86
N GLU A 81 -9.56 -66.58 -14.94
CA GLU A 81 -9.00 -65.76 -13.87
C GLU A 81 -8.16 -64.58 -14.41
N LEU A 82 -7.24 -64.84 -15.35
CA LEU A 82 -6.46 -63.79 -16.01
C LEU A 82 -7.34 -62.77 -16.74
N THR A 83 -8.45 -63.21 -17.32
CA THR A 83 -9.43 -62.31 -17.96
C THR A 83 -10.10 -61.40 -16.96
N SER A 84 -10.57 -61.98 -15.85
CA SER A 84 -11.18 -61.23 -14.76
C SER A 84 -10.23 -60.19 -14.19
N GLU A 85 -8.98 -60.57 -13.89
CA GLU A 85 -7.97 -59.65 -13.37
C GLU A 85 -7.63 -58.53 -14.36
N LYS A 86 -7.48 -58.86 -15.66
CA LYS A 86 -7.26 -57.83 -16.70
C LYS A 86 -8.43 -56.84 -16.77
N GLN A 87 -9.67 -57.31 -16.68
CA GLN A 87 -10.85 -56.44 -16.66
C GLN A 87 -10.84 -55.51 -15.45
N ILE A 88 -10.49 -56.00 -14.27
CA ILE A 88 -10.37 -55.19 -13.05
C ILE A 88 -9.30 -54.10 -13.25
N VAL A 89 -8.11 -54.46 -13.76
CA VAL A 89 -7.04 -53.51 -14.03
C VAL A 89 -7.47 -52.44 -15.05
N GLU A 90 -8.19 -52.81 -16.11
CA GLU A 90 -8.72 -51.85 -17.09
C GLU A 90 -9.76 -50.89 -16.49
N ILE A 91 -10.62 -51.38 -15.60
CA ILE A 91 -11.60 -50.56 -14.88
C ILE A 91 -10.88 -49.57 -13.97
N GLU A 92 -9.94 -50.04 -13.15
CA GLU A 92 -9.17 -49.18 -12.23
C GLU A 92 -8.34 -48.15 -13.01
N LYS A 93 -7.73 -48.54 -14.14
CA LYS A 93 -7.01 -47.60 -15.02
C LYS A 93 -7.92 -46.49 -15.54
N LYS A 94 -9.16 -46.80 -15.91
CA LYS A 94 -10.16 -45.79 -16.32
C LYS A 94 -10.53 -44.85 -15.17
N GLU A 95 -10.65 -45.36 -13.94
CA GLU A 95 -10.91 -44.54 -12.76
C GLU A 95 -9.73 -43.61 -12.44
N VAL A 96 -8.49 -44.11 -12.51
CA VAL A 96 -7.28 -43.30 -12.35
C VAL A 96 -7.25 -42.17 -13.39
N GLU A 97 -7.50 -42.47 -14.67
CA GLU A 97 -7.54 -41.45 -15.72
C GLU A 97 -8.69 -40.44 -15.56
N ARG A 98 -9.82 -40.88 -14.99
CA ARG A 98 -10.90 -39.96 -14.60
C ARG A 98 -10.46 -39.05 -13.45
N ALA A 99 -9.79 -39.59 -12.43
CA ALA A 99 -9.28 -38.82 -11.30
C ALA A 99 -8.21 -37.81 -11.73
N LYS A 100 -7.27 -38.21 -12.61
CA LYS A 100 -6.26 -37.31 -13.20
C LYS A 100 -6.91 -36.13 -13.92
N ARG A 101 -7.93 -36.39 -14.74
CA ARG A 101 -8.70 -35.34 -15.44
C ARG A 101 -9.37 -34.39 -14.47
N LYS A 102 -10.09 -34.91 -13.46
CA LYS A 102 -10.71 -34.08 -12.42
C LYS A 102 -9.69 -33.18 -11.70
N PHE A 103 -8.52 -33.72 -11.38
CA PHE A 103 -7.46 -32.95 -10.75
C PHE A 103 -6.92 -31.83 -11.67
N ARG A 104 -6.73 -32.12 -12.96
CA ARG A 104 -6.32 -31.12 -13.96
C ARG A 104 -7.37 -30.02 -14.09
N ASP A 105 -8.64 -30.38 -14.18
CA ASP A 105 -9.75 -29.42 -14.27
C ASP A 105 -9.82 -28.54 -13.02
N PHE A 106 -9.61 -29.13 -11.84
CA PHE A 106 -9.50 -28.37 -10.59
C PHE A 106 -8.35 -27.36 -10.67
N CYS A 107 -7.15 -27.79 -11.04
CA CYS A 107 -5.98 -26.92 -11.16
C CYS A 107 -6.24 -25.77 -12.13
N SER A 108 -6.85 -26.06 -13.28
CA SER A 108 -7.09 -25.05 -14.31
C SER A 108 -8.14 -24.00 -13.94
N ASN A 109 -9.14 -24.39 -13.15
CA ASN A 109 -10.27 -23.52 -12.85
C ASN A 109 -10.13 -22.79 -11.51
N HIS A 110 -9.32 -23.31 -10.57
CA HIS A 110 -9.27 -22.80 -9.20
C HIS A 110 -7.89 -22.29 -8.75
N ILE A 111 -6.81 -22.60 -9.48
CA ILE A 111 -5.46 -22.13 -9.12
C ILE A 111 -5.10 -20.92 -9.99
N SER A 112 -5.00 -19.75 -9.36
CA SER A 112 -4.64 -18.50 -10.04
C SER A 112 -3.13 -18.38 -10.33
N ASP A 113 -2.28 -19.03 -9.52
CA ASP A 113 -0.82 -19.03 -9.74
C ASP A 113 -0.45 -19.97 -10.89
N ILE A 114 0.00 -19.39 -12.00
CA ILE A 114 0.32 -20.11 -13.25
C ILE A 114 1.41 -21.16 -13.03
N LYS A 115 2.41 -20.89 -12.18
CA LYS A 115 3.52 -21.83 -11.95
C LYS A 115 3.07 -23.05 -11.15
N LEU A 116 2.26 -22.84 -10.11
CA LEU A 116 1.68 -23.90 -9.29
C LEU A 116 0.70 -24.73 -10.11
N GLN A 117 -0.14 -24.08 -10.91
CA GLN A 117 -1.08 -24.72 -11.83
C GLN A 117 -0.35 -25.65 -12.81
N GLN A 118 0.66 -25.15 -13.51
CA GLN A 118 1.43 -25.94 -14.48
C GLN A 118 2.15 -27.11 -13.80
N MET A 119 2.79 -26.87 -12.65
CA MET A 119 3.49 -27.94 -11.93
C MET A 119 2.52 -29.03 -11.45
N ALA A 120 1.35 -28.65 -10.95
CA ALA A 120 0.32 -29.58 -10.51
C ALA A 120 -0.20 -30.44 -11.67
N ALA A 121 -0.53 -29.81 -12.80
CA ALA A 121 -1.03 -30.49 -13.98
C ALA A 121 0.00 -31.46 -14.58
N ILE A 122 1.24 -31.01 -14.79
CA ILE A 122 2.31 -31.82 -15.38
C ILE A 122 2.72 -32.96 -14.43
N GLY A 123 2.78 -32.69 -13.12
CA GLY A 123 3.17 -33.68 -12.13
C GLY A 123 2.28 -34.92 -12.13
N VAL A 124 0.97 -34.75 -12.32
CA VAL A 124 0.01 -35.86 -12.35
C VAL A 124 0.00 -36.60 -13.70
N GLU A 125 0.46 -35.97 -14.78
CA GLU A 125 0.60 -36.62 -16.09
C GLU A 125 1.84 -37.50 -16.18
N VAL A 126 2.98 -37.00 -15.70
CA VAL A 126 4.28 -37.66 -15.88
C VAL A 126 4.47 -38.82 -14.90
N LYS A 127 3.87 -38.75 -13.71
CA LYS A 127 4.07 -39.73 -12.63
C LYS A 127 3.15 -40.95 -12.83
N GLN A 128 3.77 -42.11 -13.10
CA GLN A 128 3.05 -43.35 -13.45
C GLN A 128 2.97 -44.35 -12.30
N THR A 129 3.92 -44.34 -11.37
CA THR A 129 3.92 -45.28 -10.23
C THR A 129 3.24 -44.68 -9.00
N TYR A 130 2.71 -45.53 -8.13
CA TYR A 130 2.13 -45.09 -6.86
C TYR A 130 3.16 -44.36 -5.96
N GLN A 131 4.40 -44.85 -5.93
CA GLN A 131 5.49 -44.24 -5.16
C GLN A 131 5.80 -42.82 -5.66
N ASP A 132 5.92 -42.67 -6.99
CA ASP A 132 6.13 -41.39 -7.67
C ASP A 132 5.05 -40.35 -7.34
N ILE A 133 3.78 -40.76 -7.38
CA ILE A 133 2.63 -39.90 -7.07
C ILE A 133 2.64 -39.50 -5.59
N ASN A 134 2.98 -40.42 -4.69
CA ASN A 134 3.04 -40.16 -3.27
C ASN A 134 4.19 -39.19 -2.91
N GLU A 135 5.35 -39.34 -3.53
CA GLU A 135 6.46 -38.41 -3.38
C GLU A 135 6.12 -37.02 -3.93
N PHE A 136 5.52 -36.97 -5.12
CA PHE A 136 5.00 -35.73 -5.70
C PHE A 136 4.01 -35.03 -4.76
N LYS A 137 3.06 -35.75 -4.18
CA LYS A 137 2.12 -35.24 -3.19
C LYS A 137 2.83 -34.62 -1.98
N LYS A 138 3.84 -35.30 -1.42
CA LYS A 138 4.62 -34.78 -0.28
C LYS A 138 5.33 -33.47 -0.64
N ASN A 139 5.96 -33.42 -1.82
CA ASN A 139 6.65 -32.23 -2.30
C ASN A 139 5.68 -31.06 -2.53
N MET A 140 4.49 -31.34 -3.06
CA MET A 140 3.42 -30.34 -3.23
C MET A 140 3.00 -29.73 -1.88
N ILE A 141 2.76 -30.56 -0.86
CA ILE A 141 2.35 -30.10 0.47
C ILE A 141 3.40 -29.17 1.07
N ILE A 142 4.67 -29.58 1.08
CA ILE A 142 5.78 -28.78 1.60
C ILE A 142 5.88 -27.42 0.86
N ARG A 143 5.65 -27.42 -0.46
CA ARG A 143 5.71 -26.19 -1.25
C ARG A 143 4.53 -25.26 -0.94
N ILE A 144 3.33 -25.80 -0.80
CA ILE A 144 2.13 -25.03 -0.40
C ILE A 144 2.35 -24.42 0.98
N GLU A 145 2.88 -25.18 1.94
CA GLU A 145 3.21 -24.67 3.28
C GLU A 145 4.22 -23.53 3.23
N LYS A 146 5.29 -23.65 2.43
CA LYS A 146 6.27 -22.57 2.23
C LYS A 146 5.63 -21.31 1.64
N ILE A 147 4.77 -21.45 0.63
CA ILE A 147 4.06 -20.32 0.01
C ILE A 147 3.13 -19.68 1.02
N SER A 148 2.38 -20.47 1.80
CA SER A 148 1.50 -19.96 2.85
C SER A 148 2.26 -19.21 3.93
N ASN A 149 3.39 -19.74 4.40
CA ASN A 149 4.24 -19.07 5.37
C ASN A 149 4.77 -17.75 4.83
N TYR A 150 5.28 -17.72 3.59
CA TYR A 150 5.74 -16.50 2.95
C TYR A 150 4.62 -15.46 2.81
N ALA A 151 3.42 -15.87 2.39
CA ALA A 151 2.27 -14.99 2.28
C ALA A 151 1.87 -14.41 3.64
N ASN A 152 1.85 -15.24 4.70
CA ASN A 152 1.57 -14.80 6.06
C ASN A 152 2.63 -13.82 6.58
N GLU A 153 3.91 -14.08 6.34
CA GLU A 153 4.99 -13.16 6.70
C GLU A 153 4.87 -11.83 5.95
N HIS A 154 4.53 -11.87 4.67
CA HIS A 154 4.30 -10.66 3.87
C HIS A 154 3.11 -9.86 4.40
N ILE A 155 2.00 -10.50 4.74
CA ILE A 155 0.83 -9.86 5.36
C ILE A 155 1.21 -9.23 6.70
N ARG A 156 1.96 -9.96 7.55
CA ARG A 156 2.41 -9.44 8.85
C ARG A 156 3.28 -8.20 8.68
N LYS A 157 4.24 -8.25 7.75
CA LYS A 157 5.12 -7.11 7.46
C LYS A 157 4.33 -5.91 6.93
N SER A 158 3.37 -6.16 6.05
CA SER A 158 2.49 -5.10 5.55
C SER A 158 1.66 -4.44 6.66
N ASP A 159 1.19 -5.20 7.65
CA ASP A 159 0.52 -4.65 8.82
C ASP A 159 1.49 -3.84 9.69
N GLU A 160 2.69 -4.34 9.96
CA GLU A 160 3.75 -3.61 10.67
C GLU A 160 4.06 -2.26 10.01
N ASP A 161 4.19 -2.23 8.68
CA ASP A 161 4.41 -1.01 7.89
C ASP A 161 3.23 -0.03 8.00
N LEU A 162 1.99 -0.54 7.95
CA LEU A 162 0.78 0.28 8.14
C LEU A 162 0.74 0.89 9.55
N GLN A 163 1.06 0.12 10.59
CA GLN A 163 1.13 0.62 11.97
C GLN A 163 2.19 1.72 12.11
N LEU A 164 3.37 1.52 11.53
CA LEU A 164 4.43 2.53 11.53
C LEU A 164 3.95 3.81 10.87
N TYR A 165 3.29 3.70 9.72
CA TYR A 165 2.75 4.84 9.00
C TYR A 165 1.67 5.60 9.79
N ILE A 166 0.73 4.89 10.43
CA ILE A 166 -0.28 5.47 11.32
C ILE A 166 0.39 6.24 12.46
N ASN A 167 1.41 5.64 13.09
CA ASN A 167 2.15 6.27 14.18
C ASN A 167 2.88 7.55 13.73
N GLN A 168 3.46 7.54 12.53
CA GLN A 168 4.10 8.73 11.95
C GLN A 168 3.08 9.85 11.68
N ILE A 169 1.94 9.53 11.06
CA ILE A 169 0.85 10.51 10.87
C ILE A 169 0.40 11.07 12.20
N HIS A 170 0.12 10.21 13.18
CA HIS A 170 -0.34 10.63 14.49
C HIS A 170 0.66 11.59 15.17
N THR A 171 1.95 11.24 15.16
CA THR A 171 3.03 12.07 15.72
C THR A 171 3.14 13.42 15.02
N HIS A 172 3.01 13.44 13.69
CA HIS A 172 2.99 14.68 12.92
C HIS A 172 1.79 15.56 13.29
N LEU A 173 0.59 14.98 13.42
CA LEU A 173 -0.61 15.71 13.82
C LEU A 173 -0.50 16.29 15.23
N LEU A 174 0.07 15.55 16.19
CA LEU A 174 0.37 16.08 17.52
C LEU A 174 1.35 17.27 17.45
N THR A 175 2.39 17.18 16.62
CA THR A 175 3.34 18.28 16.41
C THR A 175 2.67 19.52 15.83
N VAL A 176 1.74 19.33 14.88
CA VAL A 176 0.94 20.42 14.30
C VAL A 176 0.06 21.06 15.38
N VAL A 177 -0.63 20.25 16.19
CA VAL A 177 -1.49 20.76 17.28
C VAL A 177 -0.69 21.48 18.35
N ASP A 178 0.47 20.98 18.75
CA ASP A 178 1.34 21.71 19.68
C ASP A 178 1.73 23.07 19.09
N GLY A 179 2.14 23.10 17.82
CA GLY A 179 2.43 24.36 17.13
C GLY A 179 1.26 25.35 17.14
N LEU A 180 0.03 24.87 16.89
CA LEU A 180 -1.18 25.68 16.98
C LEU A 180 -1.43 26.19 18.40
N LYS A 181 -1.19 25.38 19.45
CA LYS A 181 -1.29 25.79 20.86
C LYS A 181 -0.26 26.86 21.24
N GLN A 182 0.89 26.92 20.55
CA GLN A 182 1.92 27.95 20.82
C GLN A 182 1.63 29.30 20.16
N ILE A 183 0.97 29.35 19.00
CA ILE A 183 0.70 30.60 18.25
C ILE A 183 0.07 31.70 19.13
N PRO A 184 -0.98 31.45 19.95
CA PRO A 184 -1.53 32.44 20.87
C PRO A 184 -0.50 33.09 21.80
N LYS A 185 0.47 32.33 22.31
CA LYS A 185 1.54 32.84 23.19
C LYS A 185 2.51 33.76 22.45
N LYS A 186 2.60 33.62 21.12
CA LYS A 186 3.43 34.47 20.25
C LYS A 186 2.72 35.75 19.79
N THR A 187 1.46 35.92 20.21
CA THR A 187 0.66 37.15 20.00
C THR A 187 0.55 38.01 21.27
N ARG A 188 1.40 37.76 22.27
CA ARG A 188 1.38 38.49 23.54
C ARG A 188 1.96 39.88 23.37
N VAL A 189 1.29 40.87 23.97
CA VAL A 189 1.76 42.25 24.04
C VAL A 189 1.79 42.71 25.49
N LYS A 190 2.75 43.56 25.83
CA LYS A 190 2.85 44.17 27.15
C LYS A 190 1.94 45.40 27.21
N VAL A 191 0.91 45.36 28.05
CA VAL A 191 -0.03 46.48 28.26
C VAL A 191 0.08 46.90 29.70
N GLU A 192 0.43 48.17 29.94
CA GLU A 192 0.77 48.66 31.28
C GLU A 192 1.89 47.78 31.87
N ASP A 193 1.66 47.09 32.98
CA ASP A 193 2.63 46.18 33.59
C ASP A 193 2.40 44.69 33.26
N ASP A 194 1.32 44.36 32.55
CA ASP A 194 0.90 42.97 32.32
C ASP A 194 1.05 42.51 30.86
N TRP A 195 1.44 41.26 30.68
CA TRP A 195 1.45 40.61 29.38
C TRP A 195 0.09 39.99 29.05
N LYS A 196 -0.57 40.47 28.01
CA LYS A 196 -1.89 39.99 27.57
C LYS A 196 -1.81 39.30 26.21
N GLN A 197 -2.45 38.13 26.11
CA GLN A 197 -2.65 37.44 24.83
C GLN A 197 -3.80 38.09 24.07
N ILE A 198 -3.59 38.35 22.78
CA ILE A 198 -4.62 38.90 21.88
C ILE A 198 -5.52 37.78 21.36
N PHE A 199 -4.93 36.62 21.04
CA PHE A 199 -5.67 35.44 20.59
C PHE A 199 -5.69 34.34 21.64
N SER A 200 -6.74 33.53 21.61
CA SER A 200 -6.85 32.28 22.36
C SER A 200 -7.44 31.20 21.46
N PHE A 201 -6.77 30.06 21.35
CA PHE A 201 -7.24 28.92 20.56
C PHE A 201 -7.67 27.82 21.51
N ALA A 202 -8.90 27.34 21.36
CA ALA A 202 -9.39 26.14 21.99
C ALA A 202 -9.46 25.03 20.94
N ILE A 203 -8.50 24.11 21.03
CA ILE A 203 -8.34 22.98 20.12
C ILE A 203 -8.86 21.75 20.85
N PRO A 204 -9.79 20.97 20.27
CA PRO A 204 -10.25 19.75 20.90
C PRO A 204 -9.13 18.74 21.07
N GLU A 205 -9.24 17.90 22.09
CA GLU A 205 -8.28 16.84 22.39
C GLU A 205 -8.87 15.48 22.03
N TRP A 206 -8.00 14.56 21.65
CA TRP A 206 -8.38 13.18 21.38
C TRP A 206 -7.47 12.24 22.15
N GLN A 207 -8.00 11.06 22.49
CA GLN A 207 -7.19 9.98 23.03
C GLN A 207 -6.35 9.38 21.92
N GLU A 208 -5.08 9.09 22.22
CA GLU A 208 -4.10 8.59 21.23
C GLU A 208 -4.64 7.37 20.45
N GLU A 209 -5.17 6.37 21.16
CA GLU A 209 -5.72 5.15 20.54
C GLU A 209 -6.90 5.44 19.60
N VAL A 210 -7.79 6.37 20.00
CA VAL A 210 -8.93 6.79 19.18
C VAL A 210 -8.45 7.56 17.94
N GLY A 211 -7.43 8.41 18.10
CA GLY A 211 -6.83 9.13 16.98
C GLY A 211 -6.19 8.18 15.96
N LYS A 212 -5.41 7.20 16.42
CA LYS A 212 -4.80 6.17 15.57
C LYS A 212 -5.85 5.31 14.86
N MET A 213 -6.91 4.90 15.57
CA MET A 213 -8.03 4.17 14.97
C MET A 213 -8.68 4.97 13.83
N ARG A 214 -9.00 6.25 14.06
CA ARG A 214 -9.58 7.13 13.02
C ARG A 214 -8.66 7.29 11.81
N ILE A 215 -7.33 7.37 12.02
CA ILE A 215 -6.35 7.40 10.92
C ILE A 215 -6.37 6.08 10.15
N ARG A 216 -6.41 4.94 10.84
CA ARG A 216 -6.50 3.61 10.21
C ARG A 216 -7.75 3.51 9.33
N ASP A 217 -8.92 3.81 9.88
CA ASP A 217 -10.20 3.76 9.16
C ASP A 217 -10.17 4.67 7.92
N TYR A 218 -9.52 5.83 8.03
CA TYR A 218 -9.36 6.74 6.90
C TYR A 218 -8.39 6.22 5.83
N ILE A 219 -7.30 5.54 6.21
CA ILE A 219 -6.39 4.89 5.26
C ILE A 219 -7.10 3.73 4.55
N GLU A 220 -7.87 2.92 5.28
CA GLU A 220 -8.69 1.85 4.68
C GLU A 220 -9.70 2.42 3.69
N TRP A 221 -10.34 3.55 4.03
CA TRP A 221 -11.19 4.27 3.09
C TRP A 221 -10.41 4.75 1.85
N ILE A 222 -9.21 5.31 2.01
CA ILE A 222 -8.35 5.71 0.88
C ILE A 222 -8.04 4.51 -0.02
N LEU A 223 -7.67 3.36 0.56
CA LEU A 223 -7.37 2.15 -0.21
C LEU A 223 -8.59 1.69 -1.01
N GLY A 224 -9.76 1.61 -0.39
CA GLY A 224 -11.01 1.28 -1.10
C GLY A 224 -11.38 2.31 -2.17
N GLN A 225 -11.06 3.58 -1.97
CA GLN A 225 -11.22 4.61 -2.99
C GLN A 225 -10.30 4.39 -4.20
N LEU A 226 -9.05 3.97 -3.98
CA LEU A 226 -8.06 3.74 -5.04
C LEU A 226 -8.40 2.52 -5.92
N GLU A 227 -9.12 1.55 -5.36
CA GLU A 227 -9.63 0.38 -6.11
C GLU A 227 -10.78 0.72 -7.07
N SER A 228 -11.37 1.92 -6.95
CA SER A 228 -12.52 2.32 -7.77
C SER A 228 -12.16 2.58 -9.23
N ASP A 229 -13.11 2.28 -10.13
CA ASP A 229 -12.94 2.43 -11.59
C ASP A 229 -12.67 3.87 -12.04
N ARG A 230 -12.87 4.87 -11.17
CA ARG A 230 -12.60 6.28 -11.48
C ARG A 230 -11.12 6.59 -11.73
N PHE A 231 -10.23 5.69 -11.32
CA PHE A 231 -8.79 5.77 -11.55
C PHE A 231 -8.33 4.92 -12.72
N LYS A 232 -9.24 4.23 -13.41
CA LYS A 232 -8.93 3.52 -14.65
C LYS A 232 -9.10 4.45 -15.84
N THR A 233 -8.17 4.40 -16.77
CA THR A 233 -8.26 5.06 -18.07
C THR A 233 -9.18 4.26 -19.01
N ASN A 234 -9.55 4.85 -20.14
CA ASN A 234 -10.38 4.18 -21.16
C ASN A 234 -9.74 2.89 -21.71
N GLU A 235 -8.42 2.70 -21.53
CA GLU A 235 -7.67 1.52 -21.93
C GLU A 235 -7.51 0.49 -20.79
N GLY A 236 -8.12 0.74 -19.63
CA GLY A 236 -8.07 -0.15 -18.46
C GLY A 236 -6.81 -0.03 -17.60
N SER A 237 -5.87 0.87 -17.94
CA SER A 237 -4.68 1.17 -17.14
C SER A 237 -4.96 2.21 -16.06
N THR A 238 -4.19 2.25 -14.98
CA THR A 238 -4.35 3.24 -13.91
C THR A 238 -3.87 4.63 -14.35
N ASP A 239 -4.67 5.66 -14.09
CA ASP A 239 -4.28 7.07 -14.24
C ASP A 239 -3.46 7.54 -13.03
N ASP A 240 -2.15 7.28 -13.08
CA ASP A 240 -1.22 7.59 -12.00
C ASP A 240 -1.19 9.08 -11.62
N GLY A 241 -1.42 9.98 -12.59
CA GLY A 241 -1.45 11.42 -12.35
C GLY A 241 -2.65 11.83 -11.50
N LYS A 242 -3.82 11.27 -11.81
CA LYS A 242 -5.04 11.48 -11.03
C LYS A 242 -4.95 10.85 -9.64
N VAL A 243 -4.41 9.63 -9.55
CA VAL A 243 -4.16 8.95 -8.27
C VAL A 243 -3.27 9.79 -7.36
N ARG A 244 -2.12 10.25 -7.87
CA ARG A 244 -1.19 11.07 -7.08
C ARG A 244 -1.85 12.34 -6.55
N LYS A 245 -2.61 13.04 -7.40
CA LYS A 245 -3.29 14.28 -7.01
C LYS A 245 -4.31 14.07 -5.88
N GLU A 246 -5.09 12.99 -5.94
CA GLU A 246 -6.08 12.66 -4.91
C GLU A 246 -5.39 12.23 -3.60
N ILE A 247 -4.34 11.41 -3.68
CA ILE A 247 -3.54 11.02 -2.50
C ILE A 247 -2.92 12.25 -1.83
N GLU A 248 -2.33 13.15 -2.60
CA GLU A 248 -1.76 14.40 -2.09
C GLU A 248 -2.82 15.27 -1.40
N MET A 249 -4.08 15.23 -1.84
CA MET A 249 -5.20 15.94 -1.23
C MET A 249 -5.69 15.25 0.06
N TRP A 250 -5.85 13.92 0.06
CA TRP A 250 -6.34 13.18 1.22
C TRP A 250 -5.35 13.15 2.38
N LEU A 251 -4.05 13.09 2.07
CA LEU A 251 -2.98 13.07 3.08
C LEU A 251 -2.54 14.46 3.55
N GLN A 252 -3.23 15.54 3.15
CA GLN A 252 -2.93 16.86 3.68
C GLN A 252 -3.15 16.91 5.19
N SER A 253 -2.25 17.57 5.92
CA SER A 253 -2.38 17.70 7.38
C SER A 253 -3.69 18.35 7.81
N LYS A 254 -4.26 19.26 7.00
CA LYS A 254 -5.59 19.84 7.24
C LYS A 254 -6.69 18.77 7.26
N GLN A 255 -6.69 17.88 6.27
CA GLN A 255 -7.69 16.82 6.14
C GLN A 255 -7.53 15.79 7.26
N LEU A 256 -6.30 15.30 7.46
CA LEU A 256 -5.98 14.34 8.52
C LEU A 256 -6.32 14.89 9.92
N LEU A 257 -6.11 16.19 10.15
CA LEU A 257 -6.48 16.83 11.41
C LEU A 257 -8.00 16.87 11.61
N GLN A 258 -8.79 17.10 10.56
CA GLN A 258 -10.27 17.03 10.65
C GLN A 258 -10.76 15.63 10.99
N ILE A 259 -10.11 14.59 10.44
CA ILE A 259 -10.41 13.18 10.74
C ILE A 259 -10.17 12.88 12.22
N VAL A 260 -8.99 13.18 12.76
CA VAL A 260 -8.69 12.87 14.18
C VAL A 260 -9.53 13.70 15.15
N LEU A 261 -9.92 14.92 14.76
CA LEU A 261 -10.83 15.77 15.54
C LEU A 261 -12.31 15.36 15.38
N SER A 262 -12.64 14.37 14.56
CA SER A 262 -14.03 13.94 14.32
C SER A 262 -14.95 15.09 13.92
N ASN A 263 -14.44 15.99 13.07
CA ASN A 263 -15.13 17.21 12.64
C ASN A 263 -15.48 18.20 13.76
N GLU A 264 -14.92 18.05 14.96
CA GLU A 264 -15.03 19.08 15.99
C GLU A 264 -14.31 20.35 15.56
N VAL A 265 -14.96 21.49 15.79
CA VAL A 265 -14.45 22.80 15.33
C VAL A 265 -13.45 23.35 16.33
N MET A 266 -12.27 23.72 15.83
CA MET A 266 -11.29 24.51 16.60
C MET A 266 -11.85 25.93 16.80
N LYS A 267 -12.00 26.34 18.06
CA LYS A 267 -12.54 27.66 18.38
C LYS A 267 -11.41 28.66 18.53
N VAL A 268 -11.47 29.74 17.77
CA VAL A 268 -10.53 30.85 17.85
C VAL A 268 -11.26 32.07 18.40
N ASN A 269 -10.76 32.63 19.49
CA ASN A 269 -11.24 33.90 20.01
C ASN A 269 -10.13 34.94 19.98
N CYS A 270 -10.53 36.21 19.92
CA CYS A 270 -9.64 37.35 19.96
C CYS A 270 -10.15 38.44 20.91
N ARG A 271 -9.23 39.22 21.44
CA ARG A 271 -9.51 40.45 22.19
C ARG A 271 -9.22 41.64 21.31
N LYS A 272 -10.04 42.68 21.41
CA LYS A 272 -9.85 43.91 20.65
C LYS A 272 -8.73 44.72 21.30
N VAL A 273 -7.78 45.18 20.51
CA VAL A 273 -6.80 46.17 20.94
C VAL A 273 -7.36 47.55 20.60
N THR A 274 -7.48 48.42 21.60
CA THR A 274 -8.01 49.77 21.44
C THR A 274 -6.91 50.75 21.11
N ASN A 275 -7.31 51.95 20.70
CA ASN A 275 -6.42 53.02 20.23
C ASN A 275 -5.47 53.52 21.32
N ASP A 276 -5.91 53.42 22.58
CA ASP A 276 -5.12 53.73 23.78
C ASP A 276 -4.12 52.62 24.14
N ASN A 277 -3.82 51.72 23.19
CA ASN A 277 -2.95 50.55 23.36
C ASN A 277 -3.36 49.61 24.50
N LYS A 278 -4.66 49.57 24.83
CA LYS A 278 -5.22 48.65 25.81
C LYS A 278 -5.85 47.44 25.14
N VAL A 279 -5.72 46.28 25.77
CA VAL A 279 -6.39 45.05 25.32
C VAL A 279 -7.73 44.93 26.04
N SER A 280 -8.82 44.80 25.29
CA SER A 280 -10.17 44.64 25.83
C SER A 280 -10.29 43.40 26.70
N THR A 281 -11.03 43.51 27.80
CA THR A 281 -11.36 42.36 28.66
C THR A 281 -12.30 41.39 27.95
N ARG A 282 -13.22 41.91 27.14
CA ARG A 282 -14.16 41.11 26.34
C ARG A 282 -13.42 40.33 25.27
N SER A 283 -13.78 39.05 25.15
CA SER A 283 -13.33 38.14 24.10
C SER A 283 -14.44 37.95 23.08
N TYR A 284 -14.07 37.86 21.80
CA TYR A 284 -14.98 37.70 20.67
C TYR A 284 -14.55 36.49 19.86
N SER A 285 -15.52 35.69 19.40
CA SER A 285 -15.20 34.56 18.52
C SER A 285 -14.68 35.04 17.15
N TRP A 286 -14.03 34.14 16.42
CA TRP A 286 -13.56 34.41 15.07
C TRP A 286 -14.70 34.85 14.14
N GLU A 287 -15.85 34.20 14.25
CA GLU A 287 -17.06 34.48 13.47
C GLU A 287 -17.61 35.87 13.81
N GLN A 288 -17.74 36.18 15.11
CA GLN A 288 -18.20 37.50 15.56
C GLN A 288 -17.27 38.61 15.10
N SER A 289 -15.96 38.39 15.19
CA SER A 289 -14.95 39.36 14.78
C SER A 289 -14.77 39.49 13.27
N ASN A 290 -15.41 38.63 12.46
CA ASN A 290 -15.39 38.73 11.00
C ASN A 290 -16.44 39.69 10.44
N VAL A 291 -17.39 40.12 11.28
CA VAL A 291 -18.47 41.08 10.99
C VAL A 291 -18.08 42.51 11.45
N TRP A 292 -16.91 42.68 12.08
CA TRP A 292 -16.38 44.00 12.45
C TRP A 292 -16.15 44.90 11.24
N SER A 293 -15.96 46.19 11.50
CA SER A 293 -15.65 47.16 10.44
C SER A 293 -14.42 46.72 9.63
N GLY A 294 -14.34 47.15 8.37
CA GLY A 294 -13.24 46.73 7.48
C GLY A 294 -11.85 47.01 8.06
N GLY A 295 -11.68 48.15 8.75
CA GLY A 295 -10.44 48.50 9.44
C GLY A 295 -10.14 47.60 10.64
N GLU A 296 -11.11 47.33 11.50
CA GLU A 296 -10.92 46.45 12.67
C GLU A 296 -10.63 45.01 12.26
N LYS A 297 -11.29 44.52 11.20
CA LYS A 297 -11.02 43.19 10.62
C LYS A 297 -9.59 43.11 10.09
N TRP A 298 -9.13 44.16 9.40
CA TRP A 298 -7.75 44.26 8.95
C TRP A 298 -6.77 44.24 10.14
N SER A 299 -7.01 45.04 11.17
CA SER A 299 -6.16 45.12 12.36
C SER A 299 -6.02 43.76 13.04
N LYS A 300 -7.15 43.09 13.33
CA LYS A 300 -7.19 41.73 13.89
C LYS A 300 -6.36 40.74 13.06
N ASN A 301 -6.59 40.71 11.75
CA ASN A 301 -5.92 39.76 10.87
C ASN A 301 -4.42 40.04 10.77
N MET A 302 -4.03 41.31 10.75
CA MET A 302 -2.64 41.73 10.72
C MET A 302 -1.92 41.33 12.02
N THR A 303 -2.55 41.52 13.19
CA THR A 303 -2.01 41.05 14.47
C THR A 303 -1.81 39.53 14.47
N LEU A 304 -2.79 38.76 13.97
CA LEU A 304 -2.63 37.31 13.87
C LEU A 304 -1.49 36.93 12.92
N PHE A 305 -1.39 37.59 11.78
CA PHE A 305 -0.33 37.38 10.78
C PHE A 305 1.06 37.63 11.37
N LEU A 306 1.26 38.76 12.05
CA LEU A 306 2.52 39.07 12.74
C LEU A 306 2.82 38.04 13.84
N GLY A 307 1.80 37.58 14.56
CA GLY A 307 1.92 36.51 15.55
C GLY A 307 2.37 35.16 14.97
N ILE A 308 1.83 34.78 13.81
CA ILE A 308 2.25 33.57 13.08
C ILE A 308 3.69 33.73 12.57
N LEU A 309 4.03 34.89 12.00
CA LEU A 309 5.41 35.17 11.58
C LEU A 309 6.38 35.11 12.76
N ASN A 310 5.99 35.64 13.92
CA ASN A 310 6.77 35.57 15.14
C ASN A 310 7.05 34.11 15.54
N TYR A 311 6.00 33.28 15.56
CA TYR A 311 6.11 31.85 15.82
C TYR A 311 7.06 31.13 14.83
N VAL A 312 6.91 31.38 13.53
CA VAL A 312 7.75 30.74 12.50
C VAL A 312 9.21 31.20 12.61
N ALA A 313 9.46 32.48 12.87
CA ALA A 313 10.80 33.03 13.00
C ALA A 313 11.56 32.42 14.19
N GLU A 314 10.92 32.36 15.36
CA GLU A 314 11.51 31.76 16.57
C GLU A 314 11.78 30.26 16.41
N LYS A 315 10.97 29.54 15.62
CA LYS A 315 11.21 28.11 15.35
C LYS A 315 12.43 27.88 14.44
N LYS A 316 12.75 28.84 13.57
CA LYS A 316 13.87 28.73 12.60
C LYS A 316 15.21 29.15 13.18
N GLN A 317 15.23 30.14 14.07
CA GLN A 317 16.44 30.72 14.61
C GLN A 317 16.27 31.06 16.09
N HIS A 318 17.33 30.85 16.88
CA HIS A 318 17.40 31.35 18.24
C HIS A 318 17.55 32.86 18.18
N LEU A 319 16.50 33.60 18.56
CA LEU A 319 16.52 35.06 18.53
C LEU A 319 17.27 35.59 19.76
N GLU A 320 18.18 36.53 19.55
CA GLU A 320 18.84 37.23 20.65
C GLU A 320 17.84 38.14 21.37
N VAL A 321 17.76 37.99 22.70
CA VAL A 321 16.74 38.63 23.55
C VAL A 321 16.85 40.16 23.60
N ASN A 322 17.99 40.74 23.19
CA ASN A 322 18.28 42.17 23.38
C ASN A 322 18.16 43.05 22.12
N MET A 323 17.63 42.54 21.00
CA MET A 323 17.42 43.35 19.80
C MET A 323 15.99 43.88 19.67
N LYS A 324 15.82 45.21 19.81
CA LYS A 324 14.51 45.90 19.76
C LYS A 324 13.75 45.68 18.44
N ARG A 325 14.46 45.71 17.29
CA ARG A 325 13.93 45.40 15.96
C ARG A 325 14.90 44.44 15.29
N HIS A 326 14.48 43.19 15.09
CA HIS A 326 15.33 42.14 14.52
C HIS A 326 14.65 41.41 13.36
N ARG A 327 13.46 41.85 12.97
CA ARG A 327 12.66 41.26 11.89
C ARG A 327 12.11 42.36 11.00
N ALA A 328 11.95 42.07 9.72
CA ALA A 328 11.26 42.95 8.78
C ALA A 328 10.07 42.22 8.16
N VAL A 329 8.97 42.93 7.99
CA VAL A 329 7.80 42.48 7.23
C VAL A 329 7.55 43.47 6.10
N ILE A 330 7.46 42.96 4.88
CA ILE A 330 7.12 43.76 3.70
C ILE A 330 5.64 43.56 3.41
N LEU A 331 4.91 44.66 3.30
CA LEU A 331 3.48 44.65 3.05
C LEU A 331 3.20 45.44 1.77
N ASP A 332 2.51 44.81 0.82
CA ASP A 332 2.05 45.46 -0.40
C ASP A 332 0.64 46.04 -0.19
N ASN A 333 0.53 47.34 -0.38
CA ASN A 333 -0.63 48.19 -0.14
C ASN A 333 -1.43 47.82 1.13
N PRO A 334 -0.77 47.75 2.31
CA PRO A 334 -1.42 47.25 3.52
C PRO A 334 -2.59 48.11 3.97
N PHE A 335 -2.62 49.40 3.61
CA PHE A 335 -3.56 50.36 4.17
C PHE A 335 -4.90 50.41 3.45
N GLY A 336 -5.01 50.00 2.18
CA GLY A 336 -6.30 49.92 1.46
C GLY A 336 -7.29 51.06 1.81
N LYS A 337 -8.42 50.70 2.47
CA LYS A 337 -9.42 51.63 3.07
C LYS A 337 -9.23 51.90 4.57
N ALA A 338 -8.24 51.27 5.21
CA ALA A 338 -7.90 51.33 6.62
C ALA A 338 -6.75 52.33 6.86
N SER A 339 -7.08 53.63 6.89
CA SER A 339 -6.11 54.72 7.13
C SER A 339 -6.34 55.46 8.45
N SER A 340 -7.39 55.10 9.21
CA SER A 340 -7.72 55.74 10.47
C SER A 340 -6.75 55.34 11.59
N GLU A 341 -6.37 56.31 12.42
CA GLU A 341 -5.48 56.14 13.57
C GLU A 341 -5.92 54.98 14.50
N HIS A 342 -7.23 54.87 14.71
CA HIS A 342 -7.85 53.85 15.55
C HIS A 342 -7.69 52.40 15.07
N VAL A 343 -7.24 52.21 13.83
CA VAL A 343 -7.00 50.89 13.23
C VAL A 343 -5.51 50.59 13.14
N LEU A 344 -4.71 51.63 12.90
CA LEU A 344 -3.27 51.55 12.70
C LEU A 344 -2.50 51.48 14.03
N SER A 345 -2.84 52.34 15.00
CA SER A 345 -2.16 52.39 16.31
C SER A 345 -1.99 51.01 16.95
N PRO A 346 -3.06 50.18 17.04
CA PRO A 346 -2.93 48.83 17.58
C PRO A 346 -1.95 47.92 16.83
N VAL A 347 -1.89 48.04 15.50
CA VAL A 347 -1.04 47.16 14.67
C VAL A 347 0.42 47.54 14.81
N PHE A 348 0.76 48.84 14.75
CA PHE A 348 2.13 49.31 14.93
C PHE A 348 2.63 49.03 16.34
N PHE A 349 1.78 49.21 17.35
CA PHE A 349 2.07 48.83 18.72
C PHE A 349 2.42 47.34 18.85
N VAL A 350 1.58 46.45 18.29
CA VAL A 350 1.85 45.01 18.30
C VAL A 350 3.14 44.68 17.54
N ALA A 351 3.34 45.27 16.36
CA ALA A 351 4.52 45.03 15.54
C ALA A 351 5.81 45.41 16.27
N GLU A 352 5.84 46.56 16.94
CA GLU A 352 6.98 47.01 17.73
C GLU A 352 7.24 46.08 18.92
N GLN A 353 6.21 45.68 19.66
CA GLN A 353 6.33 44.74 20.79
C GLN A 353 6.85 43.37 20.35
N LEU A 354 6.50 42.95 19.13
CA LEU A 354 7.00 41.73 18.50
C LEU A 354 8.33 41.94 17.75
N GLY A 355 8.94 43.13 17.79
CA GLY A 355 10.23 43.42 17.18
C GLY A 355 10.24 43.40 15.64
N PHE A 356 9.09 43.63 15.00
CA PHE A 356 8.97 43.80 13.57
C PHE A 356 9.19 45.24 13.14
N GLN A 357 10.00 45.42 12.10
CA GLN A 357 10.05 46.61 11.26
C GLN A 357 9.06 46.41 10.10
N ILE A 358 8.12 47.35 9.94
CA ILE A 358 7.17 47.32 8.83
C ILE A 358 7.74 48.12 7.67
N ILE A 359 7.81 47.49 6.49
CA ILE A 359 8.08 48.14 5.21
C ILE A 359 6.78 48.08 4.41
N ALA A 360 6.13 49.22 4.22
CA ALA A 360 4.87 49.29 3.48
C ALA A 360 5.11 49.89 2.09
N LEU A 361 4.68 49.18 1.06
CA LEU A 361 4.57 49.70 -0.30
C LEU A 361 3.14 50.22 -0.46
N THR A 362 2.93 51.51 -0.70
CA THR A 362 1.58 52.08 -0.75
C THR A 362 1.44 53.08 -1.88
N ALA A 363 0.25 53.11 -2.49
CA ALA A 363 -0.12 54.12 -3.49
C ALA A 363 -0.61 55.43 -2.85
N HIS A 364 -0.88 55.43 -1.54
CA HIS A 364 -1.26 56.64 -0.81
C HIS A 364 -0.09 57.61 -0.78
N ALA A 365 -0.25 58.75 -1.45
CA ALA A 365 0.75 59.83 -1.49
C ALA A 365 0.59 60.84 -0.35
N GLU A 366 -0.58 60.89 0.28
CA GLU A 366 -0.95 61.88 1.29
C GLU A 366 -1.78 61.23 2.41
N GLY A 367 -1.66 61.77 3.63
CA GLY A 367 -2.41 61.30 4.79
C GLY A 367 -1.60 61.42 6.07
N LYS A 368 -2.25 61.90 7.15
CA LYS A 368 -1.62 62.12 8.46
C LYS A 368 -0.95 60.85 9.00
N PHE A 369 -1.54 59.68 8.75
CA PHE A 369 -1.00 58.39 9.20
C PHE A 369 0.38 58.05 8.61
N LEU A 370 0.71 58.51 7.39
CA LEU A 370 2.04 58.29 6.83
C LEU A 370 3.09 58.99 7.69
N GLN A 371 2.77 60.20 8.15
CA GLN A 371 3.64 60.98 9.01
C GLN A 371 3.68 60.40 10.44
N ASP A 372 2.51 60.06 10.98
CA ASP A 372 2.39 59.62 12.38
C ASP A 372 3.07 58.26 12.64
N TYR A 373 3.11 57.34 11.66
CA TYR A 373 3.60 55.97 11.85
C TYR A 373 4.89 55.62 11.10
N PHE A 374 5.26 56.37 10.05
CA PHE A 374 6.45 56.07 9.24
C PHE A 374 7.50 57.17 9.39
N PRO A 375 8.59 56.90 10.14
CA PRO A 375 9.63 57.90 10.31
C PRO A 375 10.51 58.10 9.07
N VAL A 376 10.47 57.15 8.13
CA VAL A 376 11.15 57.22 6.83
C VAL A 376 10.13 56.96 5.73
N ILE A 377 10.02 57.88 4.78
CA ILE A 377 9.12 57.76 3.63
C ILE A 377 9.94 57.92 2.34
N TYR A 378 9.75 56.99 1.41
CA TYR A 378 10.32 57.09 0.06
C TYR A 378 9.19 57.33 -0.94
N SER A 379 9.20 58.50 -1.59
CA SER A 379 8.32 58.84 -2.70
C SER A 379 8.99 58.40 -4.01
N CYS A 380 8.50 57.32 -4.60
CA CYS A 380 9.02 56.78 -5.85
C CYS A 380 8.12 57.22 -7.01
N ARG A 381 8.66 58.02 -7.94
CA ARG A 381 7.94 58.49 -9.13
C ARG A 381 8.61 57.97 -10.40
N LEU A 382 7.82 57.44 -11.32
CA LEU A 382 8.28 57.03 -12.64
C LEU A 382 8.31 58.23 -13.58
N ARG A 383 9.47 58.51 -14.16
CA ARG A 383 9.65 59.50 -15.23
C ARG A 383 9.94 58.78 -16.55
N ALA A 384 9.51 59.36 -17.67
CA ALA A 384 9.87 58.85 -18.99
C ALA A 384 11.39 58.99 -19.20
N SER A 385 12.02 57.95 -19.76
CA SER A 385 13.41 58.05 -20.23
C SER A 385 13.46 58.68 -21.63
N ILE A 386 14.67 58.94 -22.11
CA ILE A 386 14.96 59.33 -23.50
C ILE A 386 14.50 58.24 -24.48
N ASP A 387 14.48 56.98 -24.04
CA ASP A 387 13.92 55.83 -24.75
C ASP A 387 12.45 55.63 -24.31
N ALA A 388 11.51 55.71 -25.27
CA ALA A 388 10.06 55.65 -25.01
C ALA A 388 9.60 54.33 -24.35
N ASN A 389 10.39 53.25 -24.48
CA ASN A 389 10.11 51.96 -23.86
C ASN A 389 10.73 51.80 -22.45
N LYS A 390 11.44 52.81 -21.94
CA LYS A 390 12.08 52.76 -20.62
C LYS A 390 11.54 53.88 -19.73
N LYS A 391 11.19 53.50 -18.50
CA LYS A 391 10.85 54.45 -17.43
C LYS A 391 11.96 54.45 -16.39
N VAL A 392 12.38 55.63 -15.96
CA VAL A 392 13.36 55.80 -14.88
C VAL A 392 12.61 56.11 -13.59
N MET A 393 12.92 55.38 -12.51
CA MET A 393 12.35 55.66 -11.20
C MET A 393 13.20 56.70 -10.47
N THR A 394 12.62 57.86 -10.19
CA THR A 394 13.19 58.86 -9.29
C THR A 394 12.67 58.63 -7.87
N LYS A 395 13.53 58.79 -6.86
CA LYS A 395 13.16 58.67 -5.45
C LYS A 395 13.38 60.00 -4.73
N GLU A 396 12.42 60.40 -3.92
CA GLU A 396 12.55 61.48 -2.94
C GLU A 396 12.43 60.84 -1.55
N LYS A 397 13.45 61.05 -0.71
CA LYS A 397 13.49 60.53 0.67
C LYS A 397 13.03 61.63 1.61
N TRP A 398 12.10 61.29 2.49
CA TRP A 398 11.65 62.17 3.54
C TRP A 398 11.86 61.51 4.91
N LEU A 399 12.39 62.30 5.85
CA LEU A 399 12.77 61.86 7.19
C LEU A 399 12.05 62.70 8.26
N HIS A 400 11.38 62.04 9.19
CA HIS A 400 10.84 62.67 10.39
C HIS A 400 11.93 62.91 11.43
N HIS A 401 12.63 64.02 11.31
CA HIS A 401 13.73 64.38 12.19
C HIS A 401 13.31 64.45 13.67
N ALA A 402 12.11 64.96 13.97
CA ALA A 402 11.57 65.03 15.33
C ALA A 402 11.38 63.63 15.96
N TYR A 403 10.82 62.67 15.23
CA TYR A 403 10.66 61.29 15.71
C TYR A 403 12.00 60.69 16.12
N PHE A 404 13.02 60.83 15.27
CA PHE A 404 14.34 60.28 15.56
C PHE A 404 15.04 61.01 16.70
N GLN A 405 14.88 62.33 16.83
CA GLN A 405 15.47 63.08 17.96
C GLN A 405 14.92 62.59 19.30
N ASP A 406 13.62 62.31 19.36
CA ASP A 406 12.95 61.92 20.60
C ASP A 406 13.10 60.43 20.93
N HIS A 407 13.19 59.55 19.92
CA HIS A 407 13.12 58.08 20.11
C HIS A 407 14.44 57.36 19.82
N GLU A 408 15.19 57.77 18.79
CA GLU A 408 16.39 57.06 18.31
C GLU A 408 17.45 58.05 17.75
N PRO A 409 18.00 58.98 18.56
CA PRO A 409 18.79 60.11 18.06
C PRO A 409 20.09 59.68 17.37
N LYS A 410 20.68 58.57 17.80
CA LYS A 410 21.89 57.97 17.20
C LYS A 410 21.66 57.43 15.79
N THR A 411 20.41 57.25 15.36
CA THR A 411 20.06 56.74 14.03
C THR A 411 20.08 57.85 12.97
N ILE A 412 19.95 59.12 13.37
CA ILE A 412 20.01 60.28 12.46
C ILE A 412 21.38 60.37 11.78
N GLU A 413 22.46 60.18 12.53
CA GLU A 413 23.83 60.20 12.01
C GLU A 413 24.09 59.09 10.97
N ARG A 414 23.42 57.94 11.09
CA ARG A 414 23.51 56.82 10.13
C ARG A 414 22.59 56.98 8.92
N LEU A 415 21.50 57.73 9.06
CA LEU A 415 20.51 57.99 8.02
C LEU A 415 20.82 59.24 7.20
N GLY A 416 21.67 60.13 7.72
CA GLY A 416 22.34 61.16 6.95
C GLY A 416 23.09 60.49 5.79
N GLU A 417 22.93 61.04 4.60
CA GLU A 417 23.62 60.55 3.42
C GLU A 417 25.13 60.74 3.66
N SER A 418 25.84 59.67 4.01
CA SER A 418 27.25 59.61 3.64
C SER A 418 27.26 59.64 2.11
N GLU A 419 27.70 60.78 1.55
CA GLU A 419 27.93 60.92 0.12
C GLU A 419 28.61 59.64 -0.37
N GLN A 420 27.98 58.99 -1.34
CA GLN A 420 28.57 57.86 -2.01
C GLN A 420 29.84 58.41 -2.67
N LEU A 421 31.01 58.17 -2.07
CA LEU A 421 32.29 58.49 -2.68
C LEU A 421 32.23 57.98 -4.12
N ALA A 422 32.38 58.90 -5.07
CA ALA A 422 32.46 58.54 -6.47
C ALA A 422 33.62 57.55 -6.62
N LEU A 423 33.29 56.26 -6.74
CA LEU A 423 34.20 55.30 -7.33
C LEU A 423 34.42 55.82 -8.74
N PHE A 424 35.67 56.13 -9.07
CA PHE A 424 36.17 56.86 -10.25
C PHE A 424 36.42 58.37 -10.03
N GLU A 425 37.49 58.67 -9.29
CA GLU A 425 38.55 59.55 -9.80
C GLU A 425 39.74 58.68 -10.22
#